data_AF-A0AAV0TL50-F1
#
_entry.id   AF-A0AAV0TL50-F1
#
_cell.length_a   1.000
_cell.length_b   1.000
_cell.length_c   1.000
_cell.angle_alpha   90.00
_cell.angle_beta   90.00
_cell.angle_gamma   90.00
#
_symmetry.space_group_name_H-M   'P 1'
#
loop_
_entity.id
_entity.type
_entity.pdbx_description
1 polymer ?
#
loop_
_entity_poly.entity_id
_entity_poly.type
_entity_poly.pdbx_seq_one_letter_code
_entity_poly.pdbx_strand_id
1 'polypeptide(L)'
;MHGRVKSVEREKEQHKTDEQRQEELSKVRMYHEVAGKVLLMKKQELYEPSALPLTSHLLLLNPEFHIIWSYRRQIIEALAKKSENSVTEMQKMAKIELKLTLDALQRNPKSYSTWFQRKWIIDRGLGDLKKEIGLCDKLLDLDERNFHCWTYRRHVCKMAGVSDEDQLAFTTQKIEQNFSNYSALHYRSITLLKPLTADVLFDEIGLVQQAVFTEPDDQSAWFYYRWLLTAMLELVESSAEDAVGFIKSQVQWLEELMEMEMEAKWVIITLADLHSRIGLISEVHGWQKSKKQSVELYERAITLDPDHRRYYEDMMKKNT
;
A
#
# COMPACT_ATOMS: atom_id res chain seq x y z
N MET A 1 -12.71 10.40 5.68
CA MET A 1 -11.91 11.62 5.38
C MET A 1 -11.67 11.66 3.88
N HIS A 2 -12.11 12.71 3.17
CA HIS A 2 -11.79 12.90 1.74
C HIS A 2 -11.06 14.23 1.61
N GLY A 3 -9.88 14.21 0.96
CA GLY A 3 -9.07 15.39 0.67
C GLY A 3 -9.70 16.24 -0.42
N ARG A 4 -10.81 16.93 -0.11
CA ARG A 4 -11.45 17.87 -1.04
C ARG A 4 -10.75 19.22 -0.97
N VAL A 5 -10.50 19.82 -2.13
CA VAL A 5 -9.96 21.18 -2.23
C VAL A 5 -11.02 22.17 -1.78
N LYS A 6 -10.76 22.86 -0.66
CA LYS A 6 -11.76 23.71 0.01
C LYS A 6 -12.30 24.84 -0.86
N SER A 7 -11.50 25.40 -1.77
CA SER A 7 -11.94 26.46 -2.69
C SER A 7 -12.99 25.95 -3.67
N VAL A 8 -12.73 24.82 -4.32
CA VAL A 8 -13.65 24.18 -5.29
C VAL A 8 -14.98 23.81 -4.64
N GLU A 9 -14.96 23.28 -3.42
CA GLU A 9 -16.20 22.93 -2.72
C GLU A 9 -17.00 24.17 -2.29
N ARG A 10 -16.32 25.27 -1.93
CA ARG A 10 -16.98 26.55 -1.62
C ARG A 10 -17.64 27.17 -2.85
N GLU A 11 -16.95 27.15 -4.00
CA GLU A 11 -17.51 27.64 -5.26
C GLU A 11 -18.74 26.83 -5.69
N LYS A 12 -18.67 25.49 -5.62
CA LYS A 12 -19.84 24.62 -5.87
C LYS A 12 -21.02 24.99 -4.96
N GLU A 13 -20.77 25.25 -3.69
CA GLU A 13 -21.82 25.60 -2.72
C GLU A 13 -22.46 26.97 -3.02
N GLN A 14 -21.65 27.93 -3.45
CA GLN A 14 -22.12 29.27 -3.86
C GLN A 14 -22.99 29.21 -5.11
N HIS A 15 -22.66 28.32 -6.06
CA HIS A 15 -23.42 28.14 -7.31
C HIS A 15 -24.65 27.23 -7.21
N LYS A 16 -24.92 26.62 -6.06
CA LYS A 16 -26.13 25.81 -5.88
C LYS A 16 -27.40 26.65 -5.95
N THR A 17 -28.37 26.19 -6.73
CA THR A 17 -29.71 26.77 -6.73
C THR A 17 -30.43 26.45 -5.42
N ASP A 18 -31.46 27.24 -5.09
CA ASP A 18 -32.26 26.97 -3.90
C ASP A 18 -32.99 25.62 -3.97
N GLU A 19 -33.39 25.19 -5.18
CA GLU A 19 -33.96 23.86 -5.42
C GLU A 19 -32.94 22.74 -5.07
N GLN A 20 -31.69 22.87 -5.51
CA GLN A 20 -30.63 21.90 -5.20
C GLN A 20 -30.34 21.85 -3.70
N ARG A 21 -30.31 23.01 -3.02
CA ARG A 21 -30.16 23.08 -1.56
C ARG A 21 -31.32 22.39 -0.84
N GLN A 22 -32.56 22.62 -1.28
CA GLN A 22 -33.72 21.96 -0.69
C GLN A 22 -33.72 20.44 -0.92
N GLU A 23 -33.30 19.98 -2.09
CA GLU A 23 -33.14 18.55 -2.38
C GLU A 23 -32.09 17.90 -1.48
N GLU A 24 -30.92 18.53 -1.30
CA GLU A 24 -29.88 18.05 -0.38
C GLU A 24 -30.35 18.01 1.08
N LEU A 25 -31.02 19.06 1.55
CA LEU A 25 -31.62 19.08 2.89
C LEU A 25 -32.64 17.96 3.07
N SER A 26 -33.44 17.68 2.04
CA SER A 26 -34.39 16.56 2.05
C SER A 26 -33.68 15.21 2.17
N LYS A 27 -32.60 14.99 1.40
CA LYS A 27 -31.77 13.79 1.49
C LYS A 27 -31.13 13.63 2.87
N VAL A 28 -30.64 14.72 3.45
CA VAL A 28 -30.06 14.74 4.81
C VAL A 28 -31.11 14.39 5.87
N ARG A 29 -32.31 14.99 5.80
CA ARG A 29 -33.41 14.66 6.70
C ARG A 29 -33.80 13.19 6.63
N MET A 30 -33.97 12.66 5.41
CA MET A 30 -34.28 11.25 5.17
C MET A 30 -33.19 10.33 5.71
N TYR A 31 -31.92 10.67 5.51
CA TYR A 31 -30.80 9.92 6.07
C TYR A 31 -30.85 9.88 7.60
N HIS A 32 -31.09 11.02 8.26
CA HIS A 32 -31.21 11.08 9.72
C HIS A 32 -32.38 10.26 10.26
N GLU A 33 -33.53 10.30 9.58
CA GLU A 33 -34.70 9.51 9.97
C GLU A 33 -34.40 8.00 9.90
N VAL A 34 -33.86 7.53 8.77
CA VAL A 34 -33.51 6.12 8.59
C VAL A 34 -32.40 5.70 9.56
N ALA A 35 -31.39 6.54 9.77
CA ALA A 35 -30.31 6.29 10.73
C ALA A 35 -30.86 6.19 12.15
N GLY A 36 -31.72 7.12 12.57
CA GLY A 36 -32.36 7.12 13.89
C GLY A 36 -33.18 5.86 14.12
N LYS A 37 -33.98 5.46 13.12
CA LYS A 37 -34.76 4.21 13.16
C LYS A 37 -33.87 2.98 13.33
N VAL A 38 -32.83 2.84 12.49
CA VAL A 38 -31.92 1.69 12.55
C VAL A 38 -31.14 1.65 13.87
N LEU A 39 -30.70 2.79 14.39
CA LEU A 39 -30.02 2.87 15.69
C LEU A 39 -30.97 2.51 16.85
N LEU A 40 -32.24 2.88 16.77
CA LEU A 40 -33.24 2.46 17.75
C LEU A 40 -33.47 0.94 17.70
N MET A 41 -33.63 0.38 16.50
CA MET A 41 -33.76 -1.08 16.31
C MET A 41 -32.53 -1.82 16.88
N LYS A 42 -31.32 -1.28 16.66
CA LYS A 42 -30.09 -1.80 17.27
C LYS A 42 -30.15 -1.75 18.79
N LYS A 43 -30.54 -0.62 19.38
CA LYS A 43 -30.63 -0.42 20.84
C LYS A 43 -31.61 -1.40 21.48
N GLN A 44 -32.68 -1.74 20.76
CA GLN A 44 -33.70 -2.70 21.17
C GLN A 44 -33.36 -4.15 20.80
N GLU A 45 -32.18 -4.40 20.22
CA GLU A 45 -31.72 -5.72 19.76
C GLU A 45 -32.71 -6.43 18.81
N LEU A 46 -33.40 -5.65 17.97
CA LEU A 46 -34.36 -6.18 17.00
C LEU A 46 -33.62 -6.76 15.79
N TYR A 47 -33.58 -8.08 15.67
CA TYR A 47 -32.91 -8.76 14.55
C TYR A 47 -33.93 -9.27 13.52
N GLU A 48 -34.47 -8.37 12.71
CA GLU A 48 -35.49 -8.65 11.70
C GLU A 48 -34.95 -8.54 10.26
N PRO A 49 -35.50 -9.31 9.29
CA PRO A 49 -35.12 -9.20 7.88
C PRO A 49 -35.32 -7.79 7.29
N SER A 50 -36.33 -7.06 7.79
CA SER A 50 -36.68 -5.69 7.40
C SER A 50 -35.56 -4.68 7.68
N ALA A 51 -34.66 -4.98 8.62
CA ALA A 51 -33.54 -4.11 8.96
C ALA A 51 -32.41 -4.15 7.92
N LEU A 52 -32.28 -5.22 7.13
CA LEU A 52 -31.21 -5.36 6.15
C LEU A 52 -31.33 -4.33 5.01
N PRO A 53 -32.48 -4.10 4.36
CA PRO A 53 -32.60 -3.03 3.36
C PRO A 53 -32.28 -1.62 3.92
N LEU A 54 -32.72 -1.32 5.15
CA LEU A 54 -32.45 -0.03 5.80
C LEU A 54 -30.97 0.18 6.06
N THR A 55 -30.29 -0.83 6.60
CA THR A 55 -28.84 -0.79 6.82
C THR A 55 -28.09 -0.71 5.48
N SER A 56 -28.51 -1.42 4.44
CA SER A 56 -27.91 -1.30 3.09
C SER A 56 -28.00 0.12 2.55
N HIS A 57 -29.16 0.77 2.68
CA HIS A 57 -29.37 2.15 2.23
C HIS A 57 -28.39 3.11 2.92
N LEU A 58 -28.26 3.01 4.25
CA LEU A 58 -27.33 3.84 5.03
C LEU A 58 -25.87 3.61 4.63
N LEU A 59 -25.49 2.35 4.42
CA LEU A 59 -24.11 1.95 4.14
C LEU A 59 -23.67 2.29 2.72
N LEU A 60 -24.60 2.32 1.76
CA LEU A 60 -24.31 2.83 0.42
C LEU A 60 -24.09 4.35 0.45
N LEU A 61 -24.81 5.09 1.30
CA LEU A 61 -24.61 6.54 1.45
C LEU A 61 -23.37 6.89 2.27
N ASN A 62 -23.10 6.13 3.34
CA ASN A 62 -21.96 6.32 4.22
C ASN A 62 -21.34 4.96 4.60
N PRO A 63 -20.39 4.45 3.79
CA PRO A 63 -19.70 3.19 4.05
C PRO A 63 -18.87 3.20 5.35
N GLU A 64 -18.53 4.37 5.91
CA GLU A 64 -17.76 4.51 7.15
C GLU A 64 -18.61 4.37 8.41
N PHE A 65 -19.93 4.19 8.29
CA PHE A 65 -20.80 4.08 9.45
C PHE A 65 -20.67 2.70 10.12
N HIS A 66 -19.55 2.47 10.79
CA HIS A 66 -19.12 1.16 11.32
C HIS A 66 -20.14 0.51 12.28
N ILE A 67 -20.91 1.31 13.03
CA ILE A 67 -21.96 0.82 13.94
C ILE A 67 -23.03 0.06 13.15
N ILE A 68 -23.37 0.55 11.96
CA ILE A 68 -24.37 -0.07 11.09
C ILE A 68 -23.85 -1.40 10.53
N TRP A 69 -22.58 -1.46 10.11
CA TRP A 69 -21.95 -2.74 9.72
C TRP A 69 -21.97 -3.75 10.87
N SER A 70 -21.67 -3.31 12.09
CA SER A 70 -21.70 -4.19 13.28
C SER A 70 -23.09 -4.74 13.56
N TYR A 71 -24.11 -3.89 13.54
CA TYR A 71 -25.49 -4.32 13.73
C TYR A 71 -25.96 -5.22 12.59
N ARG A 72 -25.57 -4.94 11.35
CA ARG A 72 -25.88 -5.78 10.20
C ARG A 72 -25.34 -7.20 10.35
N ARG A 73 -24.11 -7.38 10.85
CA ARG A 73 -23.58 -8.73 11.17
C ARG A 73 -24.42 -9.45 12.22
N GLN A 74 -24.83 -8.75 13.29
CA GLN A 74 -25.69 -9.32 14.34
C GLN A 74 -27.03 -9.79 13.77
N ILE A 75 -27.64 -8.99 12.87
CA ILE A 75 -28.88 -9.36 12.18
C ILE A 75 -28.64 -10.64 11.34
N ILE A 76 -27.60 -10.67 10.51
CA ILE A 76 -27.30 -11.84 9.64
C ILE A 76 -27.10 -13.10 10.48
N GLU A 77 -26.32 -13.02 11.56
CA GLU A 77 -26.07 -14.15 12.46
C GLU A 77 -27.35 -14.62 13.17
N ALA A 78 -28.19 -13.70 13.64
CA ALA A 78 -29.45 -14.03 14.29
C ALA A 78 -30.45 -14.66 13.32
N LEU A 79 -30.54 -14.17 12.07
CA LEU A 79 -31.42 -14.73 11.05
C LEU A 79 -30.96 -16.12 10.61
N ALA A 80 -29.66 -16.33 10.42
CA ALA A 80 -29.12 -17.65 10.09
C ALA A 80 -29.41 -18.68 11.20
N LYS A 81 -29.27 -18.30 12.48
CA LYS A 81 -29.60 -19.18 13.63
C LYS A 81 -31.07 -19.55 13.72
N LYS A 82 -31.98 -18.68 13.27
CA LYS A 82 -33.43 -18.92 13.26
C LYS A 82 -33.90 -19.73 12.05
N SER A 83 -33.08 -19.84 11.01
CA SER A 83 -33.41 -20.58 9.78
C SER A 83 -33.35 -22.09 10.02
N GLU A 84 -34.25 -22.83 9.36
CA GLU A 84 -34.21 -24.30 9.33
C GLU A 84 -32.88 -24.84 8.79
N ASN A 85 -32.26 -24.10 7.85
CA ASN A 85 -30.94 -24.41 7.32
C ASN A 85 -30.02 -23.20 7.42
N SER A 86 -29.29 -23.12 8.54
CA SER A 86 -28.35 -22.03 8.82
C SER A 86 -27.24 -21.91 7.76
N VAL A 87 -26.78 -23.01 7.17
CA VAL A 87 -25.67 -22.98 6.19
C VAL A 87 -26.16 -22.35 4.88
N THR A 88 -27.30 -22.80 4.38
CA THR A 88 -27.89 -22.26 3.14
C THR A 88 -28.26 -20.79 3.30
N GLU A 89 -28.84 -20.41 4.43
CA GLU A 89 -29.21 -19.00 4.67
C GLU A 89 -27.97 -18.10 4.79
N MET A 90 -26.91 -18.58 5.47
CA MET A 90 -25.65 -17.85 5.55
C MET A 90 -24.99 -17.68 4.18
N GLN A 91 -25.02 -18.72 3.33
CA GLN A 91 -24.48 -18.64 1.97
C GLN A 91 -25.25 -17.65 1.08
N LYS A 92 -26.59 -17.60 1.23
CA LYS A 92 -27.44 -16.64 0.55
C LYS A 92 -27.14 -15.21 1.00
N MET A 93 -27.05 -14.99 2.31
CA MET A 93 -26.72 -13.67 2.87
C MET A 93 -25.32 -13.23 2.44
N ALA A 94 -24.33 -14.12 2.43
CA ALA A 94 -22.99 -13.82 1.96
C ALA A 94 -22.96 -13.29 0.52
N LYS A 95 -23.73 -13.87 -0.41
CA LYS A 95 -23.83 -13.36 -1.79
C LYS A 95 -24.37 -11.93 -1.84
N ILE A 96 -25.37 -11.62 -1.02
CA ILE A 96 -25.94 -10.26 -0.92
C ILE A 96 -24.90 -9.30 -0.32
N GLU A 97 -24.20 -9.72 0.72
CA GLU A 97 -23.18 -8.91 1.40
C GLU A 97 -21.95 -8.65 0.51
N LEU A 98 -21.50 -9.63 -0.27
CA LEU A 98 -20.40 -9.45 -1.23
C LEU A 98 -20.79 -8.45 -2.33
N LYS A 99 -22.06 -8.42 -2.74
CA LYS A 99 -22.56 -7.38 -3.65
C LYS A 99 -22.59 -6.01 -2.97
N LEU A 100 -23.18 -5.91 -1.77
CA LEU A 100 -23.28 -4.65 -1.04
C LEU A 100 -21.91 -4.03 -0.76
N THR A 101 -20.93 -4.86 -0.35
CA THR A 101 -19.57 -4.37 -0.10
C THR A 101 -18.88 -3.92 -1.38
N LEU A 102 -19.12 -4.58 -2.53
CA LEU A 102 -18.62 -4.11 -3.82
C LEU A 102 -19.23 -2.75 -4.19
N ASP A 103 -20.55 -2.62 -4.10
CA ASP A 103 -21.26 -1.37 -4.40
C ASP A 103 -20.79 -0.22 -3.48
N ALA A 104 -20.51 -0.52 -2.21
CA ALA A 104 -19.96 0.45 -1.27
C ALA A 104 -18.49 0.82 -1.57
N LEU A 105 -17.65 -0.15 -1.98
CA LEU A 105 -16.26 0.10 -2.38
C LEU A 105 -16.17 0.91 -3.67
N GLN A 106 -17.10 0.76 -4.61
CA GLN A 106 -17.16 1.62 -5.80
C GLN A 106 -17.39 3.10 -5.46
N ARG A 107 -18.06 3.38 -4.34
CA ARG A 107 -18.27 4.75 -3.84
C ARG A 107 -17.12 5.26 -3.00
N ASN A 108 -16.58 4.40 -2.13
CA ASN A 108 -15.44 4.71 -1.27
C ASN A 108 -14.50 3.49 -1.18
N PRO A 109 -13.49 3.41 -2.09
CA PRO A 109 -12.60 2.25 -2.15
C PRO A 109 -11.61 2.18 -0.99
N LYS A 110 -11.55 3.24 -0.15
CA LYS A 110 -10.66 3.37 1.02
C LYS A 110 -11.41 3.23 2.35
N SER A 111 -12.60 2.60 2.32
CA SER A 111 -13.41 2.35 3.51
C SER A 111 -12.92 1.15 4.29
N TYR A 112 -12.35 1.40 5.48
CA TYR A 112 -11.96 0.34 6.41
C TYR A 112 -13.13 -0.56 6.77
N SER A 113 -14.29 0.02 7.06
CA SER A 113 -15.46 -0.72 7.52
C SER A 113 -16.00 -1.67 6.44
N THR A 114 -15.94 -1.25 5.18
CA THR A 114 -16.40 -2.06 4.04
C THR A 114 -15.44 -3.21 3.75
N TRP A 115 -14.13 -2.96 3.73
CA TRP A 115 -13.12 -4.02 3.58
C TRP A 115 -13.20 -5.02 4.74
N PHE A 116 -13.42 -4.54 5.97
CA PHE A 116 -13.60 -5.40 7.13
C PHE A 116 -14.85 -6.28 7.01
N GLN A 117 -15.99 -5.73 6.57
CA GLN A 117 -17.19 -6.54 6.31
C GLN A 117 -16.93 -7.59 5.23
N ARG A 118 -16.26 -7.22 4.15
CA ARG A 118 -15.94 -8.17 3.06
C ARG A 118 -15.06 -9.30 3.56
N LYS A 119 -14.00 -8.98 4.31
CA LYS A 119 -13.12 -9.95 4.97
C LYS A 119 -13.89 -10.86 5.94
N TRP A 120 -14.82 -10.32 6.72
CA TRP A 120 -15.64 -11.10 7.67
C TRP A 120 -16.44 -12.23 6.99
N ILE A 121 -16.90 -12.00 5.75
CA ILE A 121 -17.58 -13.02 4.92
C ILE A 121 -16.57 -14.07 4.44
N ILE A 122 -15.42 -13.63 3.90
CA ILE A 122 -14.41 -14.53 3.34
C ILE A 122 -13.77 -15.42 4.42
N ASP A 123 -13.49 -14.88 5.61
CA ASP A 123 -12.96 -15.62 6.76
C ASP A 123 -13.85 -16.81 7.17
N ARG A 124 -15.13 -16.79 6.79
CA ARG A 124 -16.11 -17.86 7.06
C ARG A 124 -16.23 -18.88 5.94
N GLY A 125 -15.42 -18.77 4.89
CA GLY A 125 -15.48 -19.66 3.72
C GLY A 125 -16.72 -19.46 2.85
N LEU A 126 -17.40 -18.31 2.95
CA LEU A 126 -18.67 -18.05 2.27
C LEU A 126 -18.50 -17.34 0.90
N GLY A 127 -17.27 -17.19 0.42
CA GLY A 127 -16.94 -16.53 -0.84
C GLY A 127 -16.04 -17.36 -1.73
N ASP A 128 -16.04 -17.01 -3.01
CA ASP A 128 -15.19 -17.64 -4.04
C ASP A 128 -13.84 -16.92 -4.09
N LEU A 129 -12.81 -17.53 -3.52
CA LEU A 129 -11.49 -16.90 -3.38
C LEU A 129 -10.88 -16.51 -4.73
N LYS A 130 -11.14 -17.28 -5.80
CA LYS A 130 -10.65 -16.95 -7.14
C LYS A 130 -11.30 -15.68 -7.68
N LYS A 131 -12.61 -15.51 -7.45
CA LYS A 131 -13.31 -14.25 -7.81
C LYS A 131 -12.82 -13.07 -6.96
N GLU A 132 -12.50 -13.30 -5.70
CA GLU A 132 -11.98 -12.26 -4.82
C GLU A 132 -10.57 -11.79 -5.23
N ILE A 133 -9.68 -12.71 -5.62
CA ILE A 133 -8.37 -12.36 -6.20
C ILE A 133 -8.57 -11.54 -7.49
N GLY A 134 -9.40 -12.01 -8.42
CA GLY A 134 -9.68 -11.29 -9.66
C GLY A 134 -10.37 -9.93 -9.46
N LEU A 135 -11.12 -9.75 -8.36
CA LEU A 135 -11.63 -8.43 -7.97
C LEU A 135 -10.49 -7.52 -7.50
N CYS A 136 -9.57 -8.03 -6.68
CA CYS A 136 -8.42 -7.26 -6.23
C CYS A 136 -7.59 -6.75 -7.40
N ASP A 137 -7.33 -7.62 -8.38
CA ASP A 137 -6.54 -7.27 -9.56
C ASP A 137 -7.19 -6.07 -10.30
N LYS A 138 -8.51 -6.12 -10.54
CA LYS A 138 -9.26 -5.01 -11.16
C LYS A 138 -9.26 -3.73 -10.32
N LEU A 139 -9.35 -3.84 -9.00
CA LEU A 139 -9.33 -2.66 -8.12
C LEU A 139 -7.94 -2.04 -8.06
N LEU A 140 -6.88 -2.84 -8.17
CA LEU A 140 -5.50 -2.38 -8.25
C LEU A 140 -5.14 -1.81 -9.64
N ASP A 141 -5.85 -2.21 -10.70
CA ASP A 141 -5.75 -1.51 -11.99
C ASP A 141 -6.36 -0.09 -11.93
N LEU A 142 -7.32 0.15 -11.03
CA LEU A 142 -7.97 1.46 -10.84
C LEU A 142 -7.23 2.37 -9.85
N ASP A 143 -6.70 1.81 -8.76
CA ASP A 143 -5.87 2.52 -7.78
C ASP A 143 -4.78 1.55 -7.28
N GLU A 144 -3.65 1.56 -7.97
CA GLU A 144 -2.52 0.68 -7.69
C GLU A 144 -1.86 0.94 -6.34
N ARG A 145 -2.19 2.04 -5.67
CA ARG A 145 -1.69 2.40 -4.33
C ARG A 145 -2.73 2.20 -3.24
N ASN A 146 -3.85 1.53 -3.55
CA ASN A 146 -4.86 1.20 -2.56
C ASN A 146 -4.35 0.10 -1.60
N PHE A 147 -3.74 0.53 -0.49
CA PHE A 147 -3.18 -0.40 0.50
C PHE A 147 -4.22 -1.32 1.14
N HIS A 148 -5.50 -0.93 1.18
CA HIS A 148 -6.57 -1.81 1.67
C HIS A 148 -6.77 -3.00 0.72
N CYS A 149 -6.78 -2.72 -0.58
CA CYS A 149 -6.90 -3.76 -1.61
C CYS A 149 -5.68 -4.67 -1.60
N TRP A 150 -4.46 -4.13 -1.51
CA TRP A 150 -3.24 -4.93 -1.37
C TRP A 150 -3.27 -5.83 -0.12
N THR A 151 -3.70 -5.28 1.02
CA THR A 151 -3.81 -6.03 2.28
C THR A 151 -4.87 -7.14 2.18
N TYR A 152 -6.02 -6.84 1.59
CA TYR A 152 -7.08 -7.82 1.37
C TYR A 152 -6.65 -8.90 0.37
N ARG A 153 -5.96 -8.54 -0.71
CA ARG A 153 -5.40 -9.49 -1.68
C ARG A 153 -4.45 -10.49 -1.01
N ARG A 154 -3.49 -10.01 -0.21
CA ARG A 154 -2.60 -10.88 0.59
C ARG A 154 -3.37 -11.89 1.42
N HIS A 155 -4.40 -11.41 2.11
CA HIS A 155 -5.24 -12.25 2.95
C HIS A 155 -5.97 -13.35 2.14
N VAL A 156 -6.58 -12.99 1.01
CA VAL A 156 -7.29 -13.94 0.14
C VAL A 156 -6.32 -14.92 -0.53
N CYS A 157 -5.17 -14.46 -1.03
CA CYS A 157 -4.13 -15.32 -1.61
C CYS A 157 -3.64 -16.37 -0.60
N LYS A 158 -3.38 -15.95 0.64
CA LYS A 158 -3.00 -16.85 1.74
C LYS A 158 -4.09 -17.90 2.01
N MET A 159 -5.36 -17.49 2.05
CA MET A 159 -6.48 -18.43 2.24
C MET A 159 -6.66 -19.39 1.07
N ALA A 160 -6.36 -18.96 -0.15
CA ALA A 160 -6.46 -19.76 -1.37
C ALA A 160 -5.26 -20.69 -1.59
N GLY A 161 -4.19 -20.56 -0.80
CA GLY A 161 -2.95 -21.31 -0.99
C GLY A 161 -2.22 -20.93 -2.28
N VAL A 162 -2.32 -19.67 -2.71
CA VAL A 162 -1.52 -19.15 -3.84
C VAL A 162 -0.05 -19.18 -3.45
N SER A 163 0.81 -19.72 -4.30
CA SER A 163 2.24 -19.84 -4.00
C SER A 163 2.92 -18.47 -3.91
N ASP A 164 4.08 -18.41 -3.27
CA ASP A 164 4.85 -17.18 -3.21
C ASP A 164 5.40 -16.82 -4.60
N GLU A 165 5.70 -17.81 -5.46
CA GLU A 165 6.12 -17.58 -6.84
C GLU A 165 5.03 -16.87 -7.66
N ASP A 166 3.77 -17.31 -7.56
CA ASP A 166 2.64 -16.66 -8.26
C ASP A 166 2.38 -15.24 -7.74
N GLN A 167 2.58 -15.02 -6.43
CA GLN A 167 2.46 -13.70 -5.84
C GLN A 167 3.60 -12.77 -6.29
N LEU A 168 4.83 -13.27 -6.36
CA LEU A 168 5.98 -12.53 -6.89
C LEU A 168 5.76 -12.22 -8.38
N ALA A 169 5.29 -13.17 -9.19
CA ALA A 169 4.96 -12.93 -10.59
C ALA A 169 3.92 -11.81 -10.76
N PHE A 170 2.88 -11.78 -9.92
CA PHE A 170 1.91 -10.68 -9.91
C PHE A 170 2.55 -9.33 -9.59
N THR A 171 3.44 -9.28 -8.59
CA THR A 171 4.13 -8.02 -8.27
C THR A 171 5.10 -7.58 -9.37
N THR A 172 5.77 -8.51 -10.07
CA THR A 172 6.59 -8.20 -11.24
C THR A 172 5.73 -7.54 -12.31
N GLN A 173 4.58 -8.13 -12.64
CA GLN A 173 3.62 -7.54 -13.59
C GLN A 173 3.21 -6.12 -13.18
N LYS A 174 2.98 -5.87 -11.88
CA LYS A 174 2.61 -4.54 -11.39
C LYS A 174 3.75 -3.52 -11.45
N ILE A 175 4.98 -3.95 -11.28
CA ILE A 175 6.18 -3.10 -11.41
C ILE A 175 6.45 -2.80 -12.88
N GLU A 176 6.30 -3.77 -13.78
CA GLU A 176 6.46 -3.56 -15.23
C GLU A 176 5.39 -2.60 -15.81
N GLN A 177 4.19 -2.58 -15.21
CA GLN A 177 3.14 -1.60 -15.55
C GLN A 177 3.47 -0.20 -15.04
N ASN A 178 4.11 -0.09 -13.88
CA ASN A 178 4.55 1.16 -13.28
C ASN A 178 5.73 0.91 -12.33
N PHE A 179 6.94 1.33 -12.75
CA PHE A 179 8.17 1.15 -11.98
C PHE A 179 8.13 1.87 -10.62
N SER A 180 7.33 2.94 -10.53
CA SER A 180 7.08 3.72 -9.33
C SER A 180 6.07 3.07 -8.36
N ASN A 181 5.61 1.84 -8.60
CA ASN A 181 4.61 1.17 -7.76
C ASN A 181 5.21 0.68 -6.43
N TYR A 182 5.33 1.58 -5.46
CA TYR A 182 5.83 1.27 -4.11
C TYR A 182 5.03 0.18 -3.40
N SER A 183 3.72 0.05 -3.68
CA SER A 183 2.91 -0.99 -3.05
C SER A 183 3.27 -2.38 -3.55
N ALA A 184 3.60 -2.52 -4.84
CA ALA A 184 4.10 -3.76 -5.41
C ALA A 184 5.50 -4.10 -4.88
N LEU A 185 6.42 -3.13 -4.84
CA LEU A 185 7.76 -3.31 -4.25
C LEU A 185 7.70 -3.71 -2.77
N HIS A 186 6.83 -3.07 -1.99
CA HIS A 186 6.60 -3.44 -0.59
C HIS A 186 6.00 -4.84 -0.44
N TYR A 187 5.08 -5.23 -1.33
CA TYR A 187 4.55 -6.59 -1.32
C TYR A 187 5.68 -7.60 -1.61
N ARG A 188 6.53 -7.35 -2.61
CA ARG A 188 7.71 -8.19 -2.87
C ARG A 188 8.57 -8.37 -1.63
N SER A 189 8.93 -7.28 -0.96
CA SER A 189 9.84 -7.31 0.20
C SER A 189 9.35 -8.22 1.34
N ILE A 190 8.04 -8.45 1.45
CA ILE A 190 7.45 -9.30 2.50
C ILE A 190 7.06 -10.70 2.00
N THR A 191 7.05 -10.93 0.69
CA THR A 191 6.77 -12.24 0.09
C THR A 191 8.05 -13.03 -0.18
N LEU A 192 9.17 -12.35 -0.46
CA LEU A 192 10.45 -13.02 -0.61
C LEU A 192 10.81 -13.84 0.63
N LEU A 193 11.18 -15.10 0.42
CA LEU A 193 11.51 -16.05 1.48
C LEU A 193 12.76 -15.61 2.24
N LYS A 194 12.72 -15.67 3.57
CA LYS A 194 13.86 -15.31 4.43
C LYS A 194 14.54 -16.58 4.98
N PRO A 195 15.88 -16.61 5.09
CA PRO A 195 16.83 -15.57 4.67
C PRO A 195 16.96 -15.46 3.14
N LEU A 196 17.25 -14.25 2.64
CA LEU A 196 17.47 -14.02 1.22
C LEU A 196 18.82 -14.63 0.80
N THR A 197 18.86 -15.30 -0.35
CA THR A 197 20.10 -15.80 -0.94
C THR A 197 20.77 -14.71 -1.78
N ALA A 198 22.07 -14.87 -2.05
CA ALA A 198 22.80 -13.97 -2.94
C ALA A 198 22.14 -13.89 -4.33
N ASP A 199 21.76 -15.04 -4.91
CA ASP A 199 21.14 -15.10 -6.23
C ASP A 199 19.83 -14.28 -6.29
N VAL A 200 18.97 -14.42 -5.28
CA VAL A 200 17.72 -13.65 -5.18
C VAL A 200 18.01 -12.16 -5.06
N LEU A 201 19.00 -11.77 -4.26
CA LEU A 201 19.38 -10.36 -4.11
C LEU A 201 19.95 -9.79 -5.41
N PHE A 202 20.76 -10.54 -6.16
CA PHE A 202 21.27 -10.12 -7.46
C PHE A 202 20.15 -9.92 -8.47
N ASP A 203 19.19 -10.85 -8.54
CA ASP A 203 18.03 -10.73 -9.42
C ASP A 203 17.17 -9.51 -9.07
N GLU A 204 16.89 -9.29 -7.77
CA GLU A 204 16.12 -8.13 -7.32
C GLU A 204 16.87 -6.80 -7.55
N ILE A 205 18.19 -6.77 -7.38
CA ILE A 205 19.00 -5.59 -7.72
C ILE A 205 18.90 -5.31 -9.23
N GLY A 206 18.96 -6.35 -10.07
CA GLY A 206 18.79 -6.21 -11.52
C GLY A 206 17.43 -5.63 -11.92
N LEU A 207 16.35 -6.06 -11.25
CA LEU A 207 15.01 -5.49 -11.42
C LEU A 207 14.99 -3.99 -11.08
N VAL A 208 15.63 -3.61 -9.98
CA VAL A 208 15.65 -2.21 -9.54
C VAL A 208 16.54 -1.34 -10.41
N GLN A 209 17.67 -1.86 -10.89
CA GLN A 209 18.52 -1.16 -11.85
C GLN A 209 17.69 -0.71 -13.06
N GLN A 210 16.90 -1.60 -13.66
CA GLN A 210 16.01 -1.24 -14.78
C GLN A 210 15.05 -0.10 -14.43
N ALA A 211 14.46 -0.15 -13.22
CA ALA A 211 13.54 0.89 -12.75
C ALA A 211 14.23 2.25 -12.57
N VAL A 212 15.38 2.31 -11.88
CA VAL A 212 16.08 3.58 -11.60
C VAL A 212 16.76 4.18 -12.82
N PHE A 213 17.18 3.37 -13.79
CA PHE A 213 17.66 3.88 -15.08
C PHE A 213 16.52 4.44 -15.95
N THR A 214 15.27 4.02 -15.71
CA THR A 214 14.09 4.53 -16.43
C THR A 214 13.50 5.77 -15.76
N GLU A 215 13.38 5.76 -14.43
CA GLU A 215 12.80 6.84 -13.62
C GLU A 215 13.71 7.15 -12.41
N PRO A 216 14.86 7.81 -12.62
CA PRO A 216 15.87 8.04 -11.57
C PRO A 216 15.39 8.97 -10.45
N ASP A 217 14.35 9.77 -10.69
CA ASP A 217 13.74 10.63 -9.68
C ASP A 217 12.68 9.93 -8.81
N ASP A 218 12.19 8.74 -9.20
CA ASP A 218 11.19 8.03 -8.41
C ASP A 218 11.80 7.36 -7.18
N GLN A 219 11.38 7.83 -6.02
CA GLN A 219 11.91 7.37 -4.74
C GLN A 219 11.62 5.88 -4.45
N SER A 220 10.58 5.30 -5.03
CA SER A 220 10.06 3.98 -4.65
C SER A 220 11.10 2.90 -4.89
N ALA A 221 11.69 2.92 -6.09
CA ALA A 221 12.77 2.02 -6.48
C ALA A 221 14.00 2.18 -5.58
N TRP A 222 14.40 3.42 -5.26
CA TRP A 222 15.54 3.71 -4.38
C TRP A 222 15.36 3.22 -2.94
N PHE A 223 14.15 3.36 -2.37
CA PHE A 223 13.87 2.82 -1.04
C PHE A 223 13.94 1.29 -1.00
N TYR A 224 13.46 0.62 -2.06
CA TYR A 224 13.58 -0.83 -2.19
C TYR A 224 15.05 -1.25 -2.41
N TYR A 225 15.79 -0.53 -3.26
CA TYR A 225 17.22 -0.75 -3.48
C TYR A 225 18.04 -0.64 -2.19
N ARG A 226 17.77 0.39 -1.37
CA ARG A 226 18.44 0.58 -0.08
C ARG A 226 18.21 -0.59 0.87
N TRP A 227 17.02 -1.19 0.84
CA TRP A 227 16.73 -2.40 1.60
C TRP A 227 17.53 -3.60 1.08
N LEU A 228 17.58 -3.81 -0.25
CA LEU A 228 18.38 -4.86 -0.88
C LEU A 228 19.87 -4.73 -0.57
N LEU A 229 20.43 -3.51 -0.64
CA LEU A 229 21.81 -3.21 -0.26
C LEU A 229 22.10 -3.62 1.18
N THR A 230 21.18 -3.31 2.09
CA THR A 230 21.35 -3.67 3.51
C THR A 230 21.33 -5.19 3.69
N ALA A 231 20.39 -5.89 3.05
CA ALA A 231 20.30 -7.34 3.12
C ALA A 231 21.52 -8.05 2.50
N MET A 232 22.05 -7.55 1.39
CA MET A 232 23.26 -8.10 0.77
C MET A 232 24.49 -7.86 1.64
N LEU A 233 24.60 -6.68 2.26
CA LEU A 233 25.69 -6.39 3.19
C LEU A 233 25.65 -7.29 4.42
N GLU A 234 24.49 -7.57 5.00
CA GLU A 234 24.33 -8.53 6.10
C GLU A 234 24.77 -9.96 5.68
N LEU A 235 24.62 -10.33 4.40
CA LEU A 235 25.04 -11.63 3.88
C LEU A 235 26.58 -11.73 3.76
N VAL A 236 27.23 -10.66 3.29
CA VAL A 236 28.68 -10.62 3.01
C VAL A 236 29.50 -10.07 4.17
N GLU A 237 28.89 -9.61 5.27
CA GLU A 237 29.57 -8.99 6.42
C GLU A 237 30.63 -9.89 7.06
N SER A 238 30.55 -11.21 6.84
CA SER A 238 31.59 -12.15 7.27
C SER A 238 32.95 -11.96 6.60
N SER A 239 33.03 -11.16 5.52
CA SER A 239 34.24 -10.87 4.75
C SER A 239 34.26 -9.39 4.34
N ALA A 240 35.18 -8.62 4.94
CA ALA A 240 35.34 -7.19 4.64
C ALA A 240 35.68 -6.95 3.16
N GLU A 241 36.49 -7.81 2.56
CA GLU A 241 36.84 -7.75 1.14
C GLU A 241 35.64 -7.98 0.23
N ASP A 242 34.78 -8.97 0.54
CA ASP A 242 33.59 -9.26 -0.27
C ASP A 242 32.56 -8.14 -0.14
N ALA A 243 32.39 -7.59 1.07
CA ALA A 243 31.54 -6.42 1.31
C ALA A 243 31.99 -5.22 0.49
N VAL A 244 33.29 -4.89 0.51
CA VAL A 244 33.82 -3.78 -0.28
C VAL A 244 33.77 -4.08 -1.78
N GLY A 245 34.01 -5.33 -2.20
CA GLY A 245 33.89 -5.76 -3.59
C GLY A 245 32.48 -5.55 -4.14
N PHE A 246 31.46 -5.96 -3.37
CA PHE A 246 30.06 -5.71 -3.70
C PHE A 246 29.76 -4.21 -3.74
N ILE A 247 30.11 -3.43 -2.72
CA ILE A 247 29.82 -1.99 -2.73
C ILE A 247 30.48 -1.29 -3.93
N LYS A 248 31.72 -1.66 -4.28
CA LYS A 248 32.41 -1.10 -5.46
C LYS A 248 31.70 -1.43 -6.77
N SER A 249 31.14 -2.63 -6.92
CA SER A 249 30.34 -2.95 -8.11
C SER A 249 29.06 -2.12 -8.17
N GLN A 250 28.47 -1.78 -7.02
CA GLN A 250 27.30 -0.90 -6.95
C GLN A 250 27.65 0.56 -7.26
N VAL A 251 28.78 1.05 -6.76
CA VAL A 251 29.29 2.40 -7.08
C VAL A 251 29.52 2.56 -8.58
N GLN A 252 30.11 1.56 -9.25
CA GLN A 252 30.44 1.64 -10.67
C GLN A 252 29.23 2.00 -11.55
N TRP A 253 28.14 1.25 -11.46
CA TRP A 253 26.98 1.52 -12.31
C TRP A 253 26.21 2.78 -11.88
N LEU A 254 26.27 3.16 -10.60
CA LEU A 254 25.67 4.41 -10.12
C LEU A 254 26.45 5.65 -10.59
N GLU A 255 27.77 5.55 -10.73
CA GLU A 255 28.59 6.61 -11.35
C GLU A 255 28.16 6.80 -12.82
N GLU A 256 27.97 5.71 -13.58
CA GLU A 256 27.44 5.76 -14.95
C GLU A 256 26.06 6.44 -15.01
N LEU A 257 25.14 6.09 -14.09
CA LEU A 257 23.83 6.73 -14.00
C LEU A 257 23.94 8.23 -13.63
N MET A 258 24.83 8.60 -12.71
CA MET A 258 25.05 9.99 -12.31
C MET A 258 25.62 10.85 -13.44
N GLU A 259 26.44 10.28 -14.33
CA GLU A 259 26.94 10.95 -15.53
C GLU A 259 25.80 11.26 -16.52
N MET A 260 24.82 10.37 -16.64
CA MET A 260 23.64 10.57 -17.48
C MET A 260 22.63 11.54 -16.84
N GLU A 261 22.42 11.42 -15.53
CA GLU A 261 21.34 12.05 -14.78
C GLU A 261 21.88 12.90 -13.63
N MET A 262 22.54 14.01 -13.98
CA MET A 262 23.29 14.86 -13.04
C MET A 262 22.45 15.46 -11.90
N GLU A 263 21.15 15.65 -12.10
CA GLU A 263 20.29 16.28 -11.09
C GLU A 263 19.47 15.25 -10.29
N ALA A 264 19.58 13.96 -10.62
CA ALA A 264 18.86 12.89 -9.94
C ALA A 264 19.40 12.70 -8.52
N LYS A 265 18.76 13.37 -7.57
CA LYS A 265 19.25 13.45 -6.18
C LYS A 265 19.43 12.07 -5.54
N TRP A 266 18.59 11.10 -5.88
CA TRP A 266 18.64 9.77 -5.27
C TRP A 266 19.89 8.98 -5.66
N VAL A 267 20.40 9.17 -6.88
CA VAL A 267 21.68 8.59 -7.32
C VAL A 267 22.81 9.14 -6.46
N ILE A 268 22.84 10.46 -6.26
CA ILE A 268 23.86 11.17 -5.49
C ILE A 268 23.82 10.77 -4.01
N ILE A 269 22.63 10.72 -3.41
CA ILE A 269 22.42 10.30 -2.01
C ILE A 269 22.88 8.85 -1.83
N THR A 270 22.57 7.98 -2.79
CA THR A 270 22.93 6.55 -2.73
C THR A 270 24.44 6.36 -2.88
N LEU A 271 25.08 7.03 -3.85
CA LEU A 271 26.54 7.03 -3.99
C LEU A 271 27.24 7.53 -2.72
N ALA A 272 26.72 8.61 -2.11
CA ALA A 272 27.27 9.15 -0.88
C ALA A 272 27.22 8.12 0.27
N ASP A 273 26.11 7.39 0.41
CA ASP A 273 25.94 6.32 1.42
C ASP A 273 26.90 5.15 1.14
N LEU A 274 27.03 4.70 -0.11
CA LEU A 274 27.94 3.62 -0.48
C LEU A 274 29.41 3.96 -0.21
N HIS A 275 29.85 5.16 -0.59
CA HIS A 275 31.20 5.64 -0.27
C HIS A 275 31.45 5.76 1.23
N SER A 276 30.43 6.20 2.00
CA SER A 276 30.50 6.22 3.47
C SER A 276 30.75 4.82 4.04
N ARG A 277 30.02 3.82 3.54
CA ARG A 277 30.16 2.42 3.98
C ARG A 277 31.53 1.85 3.67
N ILE A 278 32.09 2.09 2.48
CA ILE A 278 33.50 1.72 2.18
C ILE A 278 34.44 2.39 3.18
N GLY A 279 34.21 3.68 3.47
CA GLY A 279 35.01 4.46 4.40
C GLY A 279 34.99 3.96 5.85
N LEU A 280 33.95 3.24 6.27
CA LEU A 280 33.84 2.63 7.60
C LEU A 280 34.66 1.33 7.71
N ILE A 281 34.93 0.66 6.60
CA ILE A 281 35.73 -0.58 6.56
C ILE A 281 37.21 -0.18 6.42
N SER A 282 37.82 0.24 7.54
CA SER A 282 39.19 0.80 7.56
C SER A 282 40.30 -0.19 7.19
N GLU A 283 40.00 -1.48 7.13
CA GLU A 283 40.94 -2.56 6.80
C GLU A 283 41.26 -2.62 5.30
N VAL A 284 40.46 -1.97 4.44
CA VAL A 284 40.59 -2.05 2.98
C VAL A 284 41.25 -0.79 2.39
N HIS A 285 42.08 -0.97 1.37
CA HIS A 285 42.78 0.13 0.70
C HIS A 285 41.81 1.14 0.04
N GLY A 286 42.06 2.44 0.23
CA GLY A 286 41.28 3.53 -0.35
C GLY A 286 40.10 4.03 0.49
N TRP A 287 39.96 3.58 1.75
CA TRP A 287 38.89 4.01 2.64
C TRP A 287 38.87 5.53 2.89
N GLN A 288 40.03 6.19 3.01
CA GLN A 288 40.10 7.65 3.19
C GLN A 288 39.58 8.40 1.96
N LYS A 289 39.93 7.91 0.76
CA LYS A 289 39.42 8.46 -0.50
C LYS A 289 37.90 8.35 -0.56
N SER A 290 37.36 7.19 -0.15
CA SER A 290 35.91 6.96 -0.13
C SER A 290 35.19 7.88 0.86
N LYS A 291 35.75 8.09 2.07
CA LYS A 291 35.20 9.07 3.01
C LYS A 291 35.13 10.47 2.41
N LYS A 292 36.19 10.91 1.74
CA LYS A 292 36.23 12.21 1.05
C LYS A 292 35.15 12.31 -0.04
N GLN A 293 35.03 11.29 -0.90
CA GLN A 293 34.01 11.25 -1.95
C GLN A 293 32.58 11.29 -1.38
N SER A 294 32.32 10.58 -0.27
CA SER A 294 31.04 10.62 0.43
C SER A 294 30.67 12.04 0.89
N VAL A 295 31.64 12.76 1.48
CA VAL A 295 31.44 14.15 1.93
C VAL A 295 31.12 15.07 0.75
N GLU A 296 31.89 15.01 -0.34
CA GLU A 296 31.67 15.82 -1.54
C GLU A 296 30.29 15.58 -2.18
N LEU A 297 29.82 14.32 -2.20
CA LEU A 297 28.49 13.98 -2.72
C LEU A 297 27.35 14.47 -1.82
N TYR A 298 27.51 14.42 -0.49
CA TYR A 298 26.53 15.00 0.43
C TYR A 298 26.46 16.53 0.33
N GLU A 299 27.58 17.21 0.07
CA GLU A 299 27.57 18.65 -0.22
C GLU A 299 26.75 18.97 -1.47
N ARG A 300 26.89 18.16 -2.52
CA ARG A 300 26.04 18.25 -3.72
C ARG A 300 24.58 17.92 -3.42
N ALA A 301 24.29 16.94 -2.58
CA ALA A 301 22.91 16.62 -2.19
C ALA A 301 22.23 17.81 -1.48
N ILE A 302 22.96 18.60 -0.69
CA ILE A 302 22.43 19.83 -0.06
C ILE A 302 21.98 20.87 -1.09
N THR A 303 22.65 20.96 -2.24
CA THR A 303 22.26 21.92 -3.29
C THR A 303 20.99 21.47 -4.03
N LEU A 304 20.83 20.16 -4.24
CA LEU A 304 19.68 19.57 -4.94
C LEU A 304 18.44 19.39 -4.04
N ASP A 305 18.64 19.18 -2.75
CA ASP A 305 17.57 18.88 -1.79
C ASP A 305 17.76 19.66 -0.48
N PRO A 306 17.58 21.00 -0.52
CA PRO A 306 17.87 21.87 0.61
C PRO A 306 17.00 21.59 1.84
N ASP A 307 15.80 21.03 1.64
CA ASP A 307 14.87 20.66 2.73
C ASP A 307 15.46 19.58 3.65
N HIS A 308 16.36 18.76 3.13
CA HIS A 308 17.03 17.68 3.86
C HIS A 308 18.46 18.01 4.31
N ARG A 309 18.88 19.28 4.22
CA ARG A 309 20.25 19.74 4.57
C ARG A 309 20.78 19.15 5.88
N ARG A 310 20.00 19.23 6.96
CA ARG A 310 20.42 18.77 8.29
C ARG A 310 20.75 17.28 8.32
N TYR A 311 20.00 16.48 7.56
CA TYR A 311 20.27 15.05 7.42
C TYR A 311 21.63 14.83 6.73
N TYR A 312 21.92 15.54 5.64
CA TYR A 312 23.20 15.42 4.92
C TYR A 312 24.38 15.88 5.77
N GLU A 313 24.25 17.00 6.49
CA GLU A 313 25.27 17.50 7.43
C GLU A 313 25.58 16.47 8.54
N ASP A 314 24.56 15.79 9.06
CA ASP A 314 24.75 14.73 10.07
C ASP A 314 25.42 13.48 9.49
N MET A 315 25.17 13.15 8.22
CA MET A 315 25.85 12.06 7.53
C MET A 315 27.32 12.39 7.24
N MET A 316 27.64 13.62 6.85
CA MET A 316 29.02 14.08 6.63
C MET A 316 29.89 13.95 7.89
N LYS A 317 29.35 14.28 9.07
CA LYS A 317 30.06 14.16 10.36
C LYS A 317 30.52 12.72 10.68
N LYS A 318 29.88 11.70 10.10
CA LYS A 318 30.29 10.29 10.26
C LYS A 318 31.53 9.95 9.40
N ASN A 319 31.82 10.77 8.40
CA ASN A 319 32.89 10.56 7.43
C ASN A 319 34.07 11.53 7.58
N THR A 320 33.99 12.51 8.48
CA THR A 320 35.11 13.35 8.93
C THR A 320 35.92 12.66 10.01
#